data_AF-A0A2W7BRC5-F1
#
_entry.id   AF-A0A2W7BRC5-F1
#
_cell.length_a   1.000
_cell.length_b   1.000
_cell.length_c   1.000
_cell.angle_alpha   90.00
_cell.angle_beta   90.00
_cell.angle_gamma   90.00
#
_symmetry.space_group_name_H-M   'P 1'
#
loop_
_entity.id
_entity.type
_entity.pdbx_description
1 polymer ?
#
loop_
_entity_poly.entity_id
_entity_poly.type
_entity_poly.pdbx_seq_one_letter_code
_entity_poly.pdbx_strand_id
1 'polypeptide(L)'
;MKFNDTAPLLPKPDGPPPWLAKLAEDATLEATVLRRPVEGRANILALLKQAMPLYDFQDFTYRGDFGAAFFMESYRAEIRGVPIECSVLVHMNAQGEADSILVNHRPLDAALLFSRLMWEQVGNGFGDLYLTGPQADALQKVTDPKA
;
A
#
# COMPACT_ATOMS: atom_id res chain seq x y z
N MET A 1 -2.59 -19.27 -11.67
CA MET A 1 -3.67 -18.71 -10.84
C MET A 1 -3.04 -17.88 -9.73
N LYS A 2 -3.30 -16.57 -9.72
CA LYS A 2 -2.86 -15.63 -8.69
C LYS A 2 -3.93 -15.54 -7.59
N PHE A 3 -3.54 -14.96 -6.45
CA PHE A 3 -4.38 -14.90 -5.25
C PHE A 3 -5.76 -14.30 -5.50
N ASN A 4 -5.83 -13.18 -6.24
CA ASN A 4 -7.11 -12.55 -6.52
C ASN A 4 -7.83 -13.13 -7.73
N ASP A 5 -7.24 -13.94 -8.62
CA ASP A 5 -7.83 -14.32 -9.92
C ASP A 5 -9.26 -14.89 -9.82
N THR A 6 -9.55 -15.68 -8.81
CA THR A 6 -10.84 -16.35 -8.62
C THR A 6 -11.75 -15.67 -7.60
N ALA A 7 -11.28 -14.62 -6.94
CA ALA A 7 -12.06 -13.90 -5.95
C ALA A 7 -13.08 -12.97 -6.66
N PRO A 8 -14.35 -12.96 -6.19
CA PRO A 8 -15.35 -12.06 -6.74
C PRO A 8 -15.02 -10.61 -6.41
N LEU A 9 -15.46 -9.69 -7.28
CA LEU A 9 -15.37 -8.27 -7.01
C LEU A 9 -16.44 -7.85 -6.00
N LEU A 10 -16.07 -6.99 -5.07
CA LEU A 10 -16.99 -6.28 -4.19
C LEU A 10 -17.51 -5.02 -4.89
N PRO A 11 -18.71 -4.52 -4.51
CA PRO A 11 -19.14 -3.19 -4.90
C PRO A 11 -18.10 -2.13 -4.52
N LYS A 12 -18.02 -1.07 -5.31
CA LYS A 12 -17.16 0.08 -5.00
C LYS A 12 -17.52 0.62 -3.60
N PRO A 13 -16.55 0.79 -2.69
CA PRO A 13 -16.83 1.35 -1.37
C PRO A 13 -17.34 2.79 -1.44
N ASP A 14 -18.28 3.15 -0.56
CA ASP A 14 -18.87 4.50 -0.48
C ASP A 14 -17.91 5.55 0.13
N GLY A 15 -16.75 5.15 0.65
CA GLY A 15 -15.82 6.04 1.33
C GLY A 15 -14.50 5.39 1.73
N PRO A 16 -13.63 6.11 2.46
CA PRO A 16 -12.37 5.58 2.99
C PRO A 16 -12.65 4.42 3.97
N PRO A 17 -11.66 3.55 4.22
CA PRO A 17 -11.89 2.44 5.12
C PRO A 17 -12.06 2.92 6.57
N PRO A 18 -12.89 2.24 7.37
CA PRO A 18 -13.27 2.71 8.70
C PRO A 18 -12.08 2.80 9.68
N TRP A 19 -11.06 1.97 9.51
CA TRP A 19 -9.85 2.00 10.34
C TRP A 19 -9.05 3.29 10.16
N LEU A 20 -9.14 3.96 9.01
CA LEU A 20 -8.37 5.18 8.74
C LEU A 20 -8.77 6.33 9.68
N ALA A 21 -10.07 6.40 10.03
CA ALA A 21 -10.58 7.37 10.99
C ALA A 21 -10.23 7.01 12.44
N LYS A 22 -9.71 5.80 12.70
CA LYS A 22 -9.40 5.26 14.02
C LYS A 22 -7.90 5.04 14.23
N LEU A 23 -7.03 5.67 13.44
CA LEU A 23 -5.58 5.54 13.65
C LEU A 23 -5.18 5.99 15.06
N ALA A 24 -4.44 5.12 15.76
CA ALA A 24 -3.76 5.46 17.01
C ALA A 24 -2.71 6.55 16.76
N GLU A 25 -2.43 7.39 17.75
CA GLU A 25 -1.49 8.51 17.60
C GLU A 25 -0.08 8.04 17.22
N ASP A 26 0.34 6.92 17.81
CA ASP A 26 1.64 6.27 17.66
C ASP A 26 1.62 5.09 16.66
N ALA A 27 0.60 5.03 15.79
CA ALA A 27 0.47 3.95 14.82
C ALA A 27 1.69 3.80 13.91
N THR A 28 1.94 2.58 13.44
CA THR A 28 3.00 2.26 12.47
C THR A 28 2.43 1.79 11.14
N LEU A 29 3.17 2.06 10.05
CA LEU A 29 2.87 1.53 8.72
C LEU A 29 4.13 0.92 8.10
N GLU A 30 4.02 -0.35 7.75
CA GLU A 30 5.02 -1.11 6.99
C GLU A 30 4.48 -1.42 5.59
N ALA A 31 5.36 -1.36 4.59
CA ALA A 31 4.98 -1.75 3.24
C ALA A 31 6.16 -2.26 2.43
N THR A 32 5.87 -3.15 1.47
CA THR A 32 6.87 -3.67 0.51
C THR A 32 7.65 -2.58 -0.23
N VAL A 33 7.02 -1.41 -0.43
CA VAL A 33 7.59 -0.28 -1.20
C VAL A 33 8.44 0.67 -0.36
N LEU A 34 8.48 0.48 0.96
CA LEU A 34 9.16 1.32 1.93
C LEU A 34 10.47 0.69 2.41
N ARG A 35 11.49 1.52 2.63
CA ARG A 35 12.79 1.13 3.20
C ARG A 35 12.75 0.86 4.70
N ARG A 36 11.78 1.46 5.39
CA ARG A 36 11.57 1.38 6.84
C ARG A 36 10.12 1.73 7.19
N PRO A 37 9.65 1.38 8.39
CA PRO A 37 8.32 1.76 8.84
C PRO A 37 8.14 3.29 8.91
N VAL A 38 6.89 3.72 8.75
CA VAL A 38 6.42 5.07 9.01
C VAL A 38 5.76 5.09 10.37
N GLU A 39 6.14 6.04 11.21
CA GLU A 39 5.65 6.15 12.58
C GLU A 39 4.79 7.40 12.74
N GLY A 40 3.68 7.25 13.48
CA GLY A 40 2.80 8.33 13.88
C GLY A 40 1.67 8.59 12.88
N ARG A 41 0.47 8.82 13.43
CA ARG A 41 -0.76 9.09 12.68
C ARG A 41 -0.61 10.17 11.61
N ALA A 42 -0.01 11.30 11.98
CA ALA A 42 0.14 12.44 11.07
C ALA A 42 0.96 12.09 9.82
N ASN A 43 2.05 11.33 9.99
CA ASN A 43 2.92 10.92 8.89
C ASN A 43 2.23 9.89 8.01
N ILE A 44 1.54 8.92 8.60
CA ILE A 44 0.78 7.89 7.87
C ILE A 44 -0.30 8.57 7.01
N LEU A 45 -1.10 9.47 7.58
CA LEU A 45 -2.14 10.19 6.83
C LEU A 45 -1.56 11.05 5.69
N ALA A 46 -0.45 11.75 5.95
CA ALA A 46 0.22 12.55 4.94
C ALA A 46 0.74 11.69 3.78
N LEU A 47 1.32 10.52 4.08
CA LEU A 47 1.85 9.60 3.09
C LEU A 47 0.74 8.92 2.29
N LEU A 48 -0.32 8.42 2.94
CA LEU A 48 -1.46 7.81 2.26
C LEU A 48 -2.16 8.80 1.31
N LYS A 49 -2.26 10.07 1.69
CA LYS A 49 -2.79 11.14 0.82
C LYS A 49 -1.99 11.28 -0.49
N GLN A 50 -0.69 11.01 -0.46
CA GLN A 50 0.16 11.02 -1.65
C GLN A 50 0.10 9.68 -2.41
N ALA A 51 -0.01 8.55 -1.69
CA ALA A 51 -0.03 7.22 -2.30
C ALA A 51 -1.32 6.91 -3.07
N MET A 52 -2.50 7.24 -2.53
CA MET A 52 -3.79 6.84 -3.11
C MET A 52 -3.99 7.33 -4.56
N PRO A 53 -3.62 8.57 -4.94
CA PRO A 53 -3.76 9.05 -6.32
C PRO A 53 -2.88 8.34 -7.36
N LEU A 54 -1.89 7.52 -6.95
CA LEU A 54 -1.07 6.77 -7.90
C LEU A 54 -1.83 5.61 -8.57
N TYR A 55 -2.87 5.11 -7.92
CA TYR A 55 -3.69 4.04 -8.48
C TYR A 55 -4.69 4.60 -9.49
N ASP A 56 -4.73 4.00 -10.68
CA ASP A 56 -5.74 4.29 -11.69
C ASP A 56 -7.11 3.77 -11.25
N PHE A 57 -7.13 2.60 -10.59
CA PHE A 57 -8.30 2.02 -9.93
C PHE A 57 -7.90 1.11 -8.77
N GLN A 58 -8.87 0.77 -7.92
CA GLN A 58 -8.76 -0.23 -6.86
C GLN A 58 -10.04 -1.09 -6.82
N ASP A 59 -9.94 -2.30 -7.36
CA ASP A 59 -11.01 -3.27 -7.44
C ASP A 59 -10.90 -4.28 -6.29
N PHE A 60 -11.66 -4.03 -5.24
CA PHE A 60 -11.64 -4.82 -4.01
C PHE A 60 -12.25 -6.21 -4.21
N THR A 61 -11.54 -7.23 -3.72
CA THR A 61 -12.00 -8.62 -3.61
C THR A 61 -12.30 -9.01 -2.17
N TYR A 62 -11.75 -8.26 -1.21
CA TYR A 62 -12.08 -8.33 0.20
C TYR A 62 -11.89 -6.94 0.83
N ARG A 63 -12.82 -6.55 1.72
CA ARG A 63 -12.73 -5.32 2.52
C ARG A 63 -13.63 -5.46 3.73
N GLY A 64 -13.04 -5.67 4.90
CA GLY A 64 -13.82 -5.86 6.13
C GLY A 64 -13.01 -6.39 7.30
N ASP A 65 -13.71 -6.64 8.40
CA ASP A 65 -13.13 -7.19 9.63
C ASP A 65 -12.68 -8.64 9.42
N PHE A 66 -11.44 -8.91 9.82
CA PHE A 66 -10.80 -10.22 9.75
C PHE A 66 -10.50 -10.72 11.17
N GLY A 67 -11.36 -11.60 11.67
CA GLY A 67 -11.29 -12.04 13.06
C GLY A 67 -11.65 -10.90 14.03
N ALA A 68 -11.13 -10.96 15.26
CA ALA A 68 -11.50 -10.03 16.32
C ALA A 68 -10.63 -8.76 16.39
N ALA A 69 -9.43 -8.79 15.81
CA ALA A 69 -8.41 -7.76 16.03
C ALA A 69 -7.82 -7.23 14.72
N PHE A 70 -8.39 -7.55 13.56
CA PHE A 70 -7.87 -7.07 12.28
C PHE A 70 -8.96 -6.55 11.36
N PHE A 71 -8.57 -5.61 10.50
CA PHE A 71 -9.27 -5.27 9.28
C PHE A 71 -8.37 -5.64 8.10
N MET A 72 -8.93 -6.23 7.05
CA MET A 72 -8.17 -6.60 5.85
C MET A 72 -8.79 -5.99 4.60
N GLU A 73 -7.93 -5.61 3.67
CA GLU A 73 -8.28 -5.30 2.30
C GLU A 73 -7.46 -6.18 1.36
N SER A 74 -8.08 -6.65 0.30
CA SER A 74 -7.40 -7.25 -0.84
C SER A 74 -8.01 -6.68 -2.11
N TYR A 75 -7.16 -6.22 -3.02
CA TYR A 75 -7.64 -5.61 -4.27
C TYR A 75 -6.67 -5.81 -5.43
N ARG A 76 -7.25 -5.79 -6.62
CA ARG A 76 -6.55 -5.62 -7.90
C ARG A 76 -6.50 -4.12 -8.20
N ALA A 77 -5.39 -3.64 -8.73
CA ALA A 77 -5.19 -2.24 -9.07
C ALA A 77 -4.27 -2.12 -10.28
N GLU A 78 -4.11 -0.88 -10.74
CA GLU A 78 -3.22 -0.53 -11.84
C GLU A 78 -2.55 0.82 -11.54
N ILE A 79 -1.31 0.96 -12.00
CA ILE A 79 -0.52 2.19 -11.89
C ILE A 79 0.11 2.46 -13.25
N ARG A 80 -0.34 3.51 -13.93
CA ARG A 80 0.16 3.89 -15.28
C ARG A 80 0.11 2.71 -16.25
N GLY A 81 -0.97 1.93 -16.25
CA GLY A 81 -1.11 0.75 -17.10
C GLY A 81 -0.36 -0.51 -16.63
N VAL A 82 0.33 -0.46 -15.48
CA VAL A 82 1.03 -1.62 -14.89
C VAL A 82 0.15 -2.26 -13.82
N PRO A 83 -0.26 -3.53 -13.99
CA PRO A 83 -1.07 -4.22 -12.98
C PRO A 83 -0.32 -4.42 -11.67
N ILE A 84 -1.00 -4.12 -10.56
CA ILE A 84 -0.51 -4.34 -9.21
C ILE A 84 -1.62 -4.94 -8.34
N GLU A 85 -1.31 -5.93 -7.53
CA GLU A 85 -2.18 -6.41 -6.48
C GLU A 85 -1.68 -5.91 -5.13
N CYS A 86 -2.62 -5.61 -4.24
CA CYS A 86 -2.30 -5.16 -2.91
C CYS A 86 -3.12 -5.93 -1.87
N SER A 87 -2.51 -6.13 -0.71
CA SER A 87 -3.20 -6.61 0.49
C SER A 87 -2.82 -5.70 1.65
N VAL A 88 -3.83 -5.18 2.34
CA VAL A 88 -3.67 -4.33 3.54
C VAL A 88 -4.15 -5.16 4.72
N LEU A 89 -3.34 -5.27 5.76
CA LEU A 89 -3.73 -5.83 7.04
C LEU A 89 -3.54 -4.76 8.10
N VAL A 90 -4.59 -4.49 8.86
CA VAL A 90 -4.59 -3.49 9.91
C VAL A 90 -4.89 -4.19 11.22
N HIS A 91 -4.02 -4.06 12.20
CA HIS A 91 -4.27 -4.51 13.57
C HIS A 91 -5.06 -3.43 14.32
N MET A 92 -6.03 -3.88 15.11
CA MET A 92 -6.86 -3.05 15.97
C MET A 92 -6.48 -3.34 17.43
N ASN A 93 -6.00 -2.34 18.15
CA ASN A 93 -5.62 -2.46 19.56
C ASN A 93 -6.85 -2.65 20.48
N ALA A 94 -6.60 -2.84 21.78
CA ALA A 94 -7.67 -3.03 22.78
C ALA A 94 -8.59 -1.81 22.95
N GLN A 95 -8.15 -0.62 22.51
CA GLN A 95 -8.92 0.62 22.50
C GLN A 95 -9.80 0.75 21.24
N GLY A 96 -9.70 -0.20 20.30
CA GLY A 96 -10.42 -0.19 19.03
C GLY A 96 -9.80 0.76 18.00
N GLU A 97 -8.54 1.13 18.17
CA GLU A 97 -7.77 1.99 17.27
C GLU A 97 -6.86 1.14 16.37
N ALA A 98 -6.59 1.63 15.16
CA ALA A 98 -5.62 1.03 14.25
C ALA A 98 -4.20 1.43 14.67
N ASP A 99 -3.42 0.51 15.22
CA ASP A 99 -2.07 0.75 15.76
C ASP A 99 -0.95 0.24 14.83
N SER A 100 -1.23 -0.71 13.95
CA SER A 100 -0.24 -1.26 13.02
C SER A 100 -0.88 -1.58 11.67
N ILE A 101 -0.27 -1.09 10.60
CA ILE A 101 -0.69 -1.32 9.21
C ILE A 101 0.44 -2.04 8.46
N LEU A 102 0.10 -3.12 7.78
CA LEU A 102 0.99 -3.83 6.86
C LEU A 102 0.40 -3.80 5.45
N VAL A 103 1.16 -3.28 4.49
CA VAL A 103 0.76 -3.24 3.07
C VAL A 103 1.70 -4.05 2.19
N ASN A 104 1.18 -5.15 1.64
CA ASN A 104 1.88 -5.91 0.61
C ASN A 104 1.54 -5.36 -0.77
N HIS A 105 2.56 -5.07 -1.58
CA HIS A 105 2.44 -4.69 -2.98
C HIS A 105 3.09 -5.77 -3.85
N ARG A 106 2.42 -6.23 -4.90
CA ARG A 106 2.95 -7.27 -5.80
C ARG A 106 2.44 -7.10 -7.24
N PRO A 107 3.16 -7.59 -8.27
CA PRO A 107 4.47 -8.23 -8.24
C PRO A 107 5.61 -7.24 -7.97
N LEU A 108 6.85 -7.75 -7.85
CA LEU A 108 8.03 -6.96 -7.52
C LEU A 108 8.22 -5.74 -8.44
N ASP A 109 8.14 -5.91 -9.76
CA ASP A 109 8.36 -4.80 -10.70
C ASP A 109 7.34 -3.68 -10.53
N ALA A 110 6.08 -4.02 -10.25
CA ALA A 110 5.03 -3.05 -9.94
C ALA A 110 5.27 -2.35 -8.60
N ALA A 111 5.77 -3.08 -7.59
CA ALA A 111 6.17 -2.50 -6.31
C ALA A 111 7.39 -1.56 -6.43
N LEU A 112 8.38 -1.91 -7.26
CA LEU A 112 9.53 -1.05 -7.57
C LEU A 112 9.08 0.23 -8.29
N LEU A 113 8.17 0.11 -9.26
CA LEU A 113 7.54 1.26 -9.92
C LEU A 113 6.82 2.15 -8.89
N PHE A 114 5.99 1.57 -8.03
CA PHE A 114 5.29 2.30 -6.97
C PHE A 114 6.28 3.10 -6.10
N SER A 115 7.35 2.45 -5.63
CA SER A 115 8.37 3.08 -4.78
C SER A 115 9.03 4.26 -5.50
N ARG A 116 9.40 4.09 -6.77
CA ARG A 116 9.95 5.17 -7.60
C ARG A 116 8.99 6.36 -7.72
N LEU A 117 7.72 6.12 -8.03
CA LEU A 117 6.73 7.17 -8.22
C LEU A 117 6.46 7.93 -6.92
N MET A 118 6.43 7.23 -5.79
CA MET A 118 6.34 7.88 -4.49
C MET A 118 7.54 8.76 -4.21
N TRP A 119 8.77 8.32 -4.50
CA TRP A 119 9.97 9.15 -4.36
C TRP A 119 9.86 10.45 -5.18
N GLU A 120 9.39 10.36 -6.43
CA GLU A 120 9.17 11.52 -7.30
C GLU A 120 8.11 12.48 -6.73
N GLN A 121 7.05 11.95 -6.09
CA GLN A 121 5.91 12.73 -5.62
C GLN A 121 6.14 13.39 -4.25
N VAL A 122 6.77 12.70 -3.30
CA VAL A 122 6.88 13.19 -1.91
C VAL A 122 8.05 14.14 -1.67
N GLY A 123 9.02 14.18 -2.58
CA GLY A 123 10.22 15.00 -2.46
C GLY A 123 10.96 14.79 -1.13
N ASN A 124 11.51 15.87 -0.56
CA ASN A 124 12.33 15.79 0.65
C ASN A 124 11.58 15.41 1.94
N GLY A 125 10.24 15.45 1.95
CA GLY A 125 9.46 15.14 3.15
C GLY A 125 9.47 13.67 3.54
N PHE A 126 9.45 12.78 2.54
CA PHE A 126 9.42 11.32 2.73
C PHE A 126 10.32 10.56 1.74
N GLY A 127 11.13 11.25 0.94
CA GLY A 127 11.86 10.63 -0.17
C GLY A 127 12.87 9.57 0.28
N ASP A 128 13.42 9.69 1.50
CA ASP A 128 14.35 8.71 2.08
C ASP A 128 13.68 7.35 2.37
N LEU A 129 12.35 7.28 2.37
CA LEU A 129 11.59 6.04 2.53
C LEU A 129 11.56 5.18 1.26
N TYR A 130 11.89 5.73 0.10
CA TYR A 130 11.65 5.11 -1.19
C TYR A 130 12.94 4.87 -1.98
N LEU A 131 12.84 4.09 -3.06
CA LEU A 131 13.92 3.98 -4.03
C LEU A 131 14.05 5.27 -4.81
N THR A 132 15.27 5.80 -4.93
CA THR A 132 15.52 6.88 -5.89
C THR A 132 15.32 6.37 -7.31
N GLY A 133 15.07 7.27 -8.27
CA GLY A 133 15.00 6.90 -9.70
C GLY A 133 16.15 5.99 -10.15
N PRO A 134 17.43 6.37 -9.92
CA PRO A 134 18.57 5.53 -10.27
C PRO A 134 18.60 4.14 -9.60
N GLN A 135 18.13 4.03 -8.36
CA GLN A 135 18.08 2.75 -7.64
C GLN A 135 16.98 1.83 -8.20
N ALA A 136 15.80 2.40 -8.47
CA ALA A 136 14.70 1.67 -9.09
C ALA A 136 15.10 1.17 -10.50
N ASP A 137 15.74 2.03 -11.30
CA ASP A 137 16.21 1.68 -12.65
C ASP A 137 17.27 0.59 -12.64
N ALA A 138 18.16 0.59 -11.65
CA ALA A 138 19.17 -0.45 -11.48
C ALA A 138 18.52 -1.80 -11.13
N LEU A 139 17.51 -1.82 -10.26
CA LEU A 139 16.81 -3.04 -9.86
C LEU A 139 15.96 -3.61 -11.00
N GLN A 140 15.26 -2.77 -11.75
CA GLN A 140 14.47 -3.20 -12.91
C GLN A 140 15.31 -3.88 -14.00
N LYS A 141 16.55 -3.40 -14.23
CA LYS A 141 17.47 -4.05 -15.17
C LYS A 141 17.88 -5.46 -14.75
N VAL A 142 17.89 -5.76 -13.45
CA VAL A 142 18.23 -7.08 -12.92
C VAL A 142 17.03 -8.02 -12.93
N THR A 143 15.81 -7.47 -12.83
CA THR A 143 14.57 -8.26 -12.81
C THR A 143 13.95 -8.48 -14.18
N ASP A 144 14.35 -7.74 -15.22
CA ASP A 144 13.89 -7.97 -16.59
C ASP A 144 14.43 -9.33 -17.10
N PRO A 145 13.55 -10.32 -17.35
CA PRO A 145 13.97 -11.64 -17.82
C PRO A 145 14.55 -11.63 -19.25
N LYS A 146 14.59 -10.47 -19.91
CA LYS A 146 15.23 -10.26 -21.22
C LYS A 146 16.55 -9.48 -21.17
N ALA A 147 16.99 -9.04 -19.99
CA ALA A 147 18.27 -8.34 -19.81
C ALA A 147 19.47 -9.29 -19.75
#